data_AF-A0A124FFG6-F1
#
_entry.id   AF-A0A124FFG6-F1
#
_cell.length_a   1.000
_cell.length_b   1.000
_cell.length_c   1.000
_cell.angle_alpha   90.00
_cell.angle_beta   90.00
_cell.angle_gamma   90.00
#
_symmetry.space_group_name_H-M   'P 1'
#
loop_
_entity.id
_entity.type
_entity.pdbx_description
1 polymer ?
#
loop_
_entity_poly.entity_id
_entity_poly.type
_entity_poly.pdbx_seq_one_letter_code
_entity_poly.pdbx_strand_id
1 'polypeptide(L)'
;MSSFEKSKKNILWFEEINKDDLNIVGGKGANLGELVSIGVRVPEGFVVTSTAFKEFMRESGIWDELQTLLDKTKNITKVSEIQETAKRIQNMIISAHLNKDLEREIIEAYEKLCEIKNEKNTKVAIRSSATAEDLPSASFAGMQDTYLYVSTPESVIEHVKKCWASLYTPRAIVYRNQMDIPHRNVYMAVVVQAMVRSKAAGVMFTVNPITGNENEIVIEGTWGLGEAVVSGRVIPDHFVVDKNTKKVLKKQLAEKDIRMDWDPSTGTVKELPVFPQFRKRPSLSTAEIEVLVDYALKIEKHYGIFMDIEWAIDKYEGFPEKIKIVQARAETVWNVKKGKLETSESAV
;
A
#
# COMPACT_ATOMS: atom_id res chain seq x y z
N MET A 1 16.29 -5.81 -17.26
CA MET A 1 16.03 -4.47 -17.83
C MET A 1 16.75 -3.42 -17.01
N SER A 2 17.37 -2.44 -17.67
CA SER A 2 17.96 -1.28 -17.01
C SER A 2 16.89 -0.30 -16.51
N SER A 3 17.23 0.56 -15.53
CA SER A 3 16.32 1.60 -15.03
C SER A 3 15.87 2.56 -16.14
N PHE A 4 16.74 2.85 -17.12
CA PHE A 4 16.38 3.68 -18.27
C PHE A 4 15.31 3.03 -19.16
N GLU A 5 15.40 1.74 -19.43
CA GLU A 5 14.37 1.02 -20.19
C GLU A 5 13.05 0.97 -19.41
N LYS A 6 13.12 0.75 -18.10
CA LYS A 6 11.95 0.75 -17.20
C LYS A 6 11.25 2.12 -17.18
N SER A 7 12.01 3.22 -17.18
CA SER A 7 11.44 4.58 -17.14
C SER A 7 10.59 4.94 -18.36
N LYS A 8 10.68 4.16 -19.45
CA LYS A 8 9.89 4.33 -20.67
C LYS A 8 8.63 3.46 -20.71
N LYS A 9 8.44 2.57 -19.73
CA LYS A 9 7.25 1.72 -19.66
C LYS A 9 6.17 2.38 -18.80
N ASN A 10 4.92 2.22 -19.24
CA ASN A 10 3.76 2.62 -18.44
C ASN A 10 3.36 1.58 -17.40
N ILE A 11 3.71 0.31 -17.65
CA ILE A 11 3.41 -0.82 -16.78
C ILE A 11 4.68 -1.55 -16.41
N LEU A 12 4.85 -1.85 -15.13
CA LEU A 12 5.90 -2.73 -14.60
C LEU A 12 5.28 -3.76 -13.65
N TRP A 13 5.56 -5.04 -13.88
CA TRP A 13 5.16 -6.12 -12.97
C TRP A 13 6.06 -6.14 -11.73
N PHE A 14 5.57 -6.63 -10.59
CA PHE A 14 6.38 -6.68 -9.37
C PHE A 14 7.70 -7.44 -9.56
N GLU A 15 7.69 -8.50 -10.38
CA GLU A 15 8.87 -9.30 -10.74
C GLU A 15 9.91 -8.52 -11.56
N GLU A 16 9.51 -7.42 -12.21
CA GLU A 16 10.39 -6.56 -12.99
C GLU A 16 11.02 -5.44 -12.14
N ILE A 17 10.53 -5.20 -10.92
CA ILE A 17 10.85 -4.04 -10.08
C ILE A 17 11.94 -4.37 -9.06
N ASN A 18 12.80 -3.40 -8.78
CA ASN A 18 13.74 -3.44 -7.65
C ASN A 18 13.77 -2.09 -6.92
N LYS A 19 14.50 -2.03 -5.80
CA LYS A 19 14.63 -0.82 -4.97
C LYS A 19 15.11 0.45 -5.70
N ASP A 20 15.84 0.32 -6.81
CA ASP A 20 16.37 1.48 -7.55
C ASP A 20 15.29 2.14 -8.43
N ASP A 21 14.13 1.51 -8.58
CA ASP A 21 13.02 2.00 -9.40
C ASP A 21 12.06 2.95 -8.64
N LEU A 22 12.41 3.40 -7.44
CA LEU A 22 11.56 4.26 -6.58
C LEU A 22 10.98 5.47 -7.32
N ASN A 23 11.78 6.13 -8.17
CA ASN A 23 11.35 7.28 -8.96
C ASN A 23 10.32 6.94 -10.07
N ILE A 24 10.19 5.65 -10.40
CA ILE A 24 9.31 5.13 -11.45
C ILE A 24 8.03 4.53 -10.83
N VAL A 25 8.15 3.79 -9.72
CA VAL A 25 7.04 3.02 -9.15
C VAL A 25 6.58 3.49 -7.76
N GLY A 26 7.23 4.52 -7.21
CA GLY A 26 6.99 5.01 -5.85
C GLY A 26 7.42 4.04 -4.75
N GLY A 27 7.34 4.49 -3.50
CA GLY A 27 7.82 3.73 -2.34
C GLY A 27 7.14 2.38 -2.17
N LYS A 28 5.81 2.31 -2.27
CA LYS A 28 5.06 1.05 -2.11
C LYS A 28 5.36 0.07 -3.24
N GLY A 29 5.35 0.54 -4.49
CA GLY A 29 5.68 -0.29 -5.66
C GLY A 29 7.09 -0.87 -5.57
N ALA A 30 8.07 -0.04 -5.20
CA ALA A 30 9.46 -0.48 -5.02
C ALA A 30 9.59 -1.53 -3.92
N ASN A 31 8.96 -1.31 -2.76
CA ASN A 31 8.97 -2.27 -1.66
C ASN A 31 8.32 -3.60 -2.06
N LEU A 32 7.20 -3.59 -2.79
CA LEU A 32 6.55 -4.83 -3.25
C LEU A 32 7.44 -5.61 -4.23
N GLY A 33 8.09 -4.93 -5.18
CA GLY A 33 9.04 -5.57 -6.09
C GLY A 33 10.24 -6.17 -5.36
N GLU A 34 10.78 -5.45 -4.37
CA GLU A 34 11.91 -5.93 -3.57
C GLU A 34 11.54 -7.17 -2.72
N LEU A 35 10.33 -7.20 -2.16
CA LEU A 35 9.82 -8.40 -1.47
C LEU A 35 9.75 -9.62 -2.40
N VAL A 36 9.28 -9.43 -3.63
CA VAL A 36 9.22 -10.49 -4.64
C VAL A 36 10.64 -10.95 -5.01
N SER A 37 11.58 -10.02 -5.19
CA SER A 37 12.96 -10.32 -5.60
C SER A 37 13.71 -11.18 -4.57
N ILE A 38 13.42 -11.00 -3.29
CA ILE A 38 13.98 -11.84 -2.23
C ILE A 38 13.22 -13.16 -2.05
N GLY A 39 12.12 -13.39 -2.75
CA GLY A 39 11.30 -14.61 -2.63
C GLY A 39 10.41 -14.63 -1.40
N VAL A 40 9.88 -13.48 -0.99
CA VAL A 40 8.71 -13.39 -0.10
C VAL A 40 7.46 -13.48 -0.97
N ARG A 41 6.45 -14.24 -0.53
CA ARG A 41 5.19 -14.34 -1.27
C ARG A 41 4.40 -13.04 -1.12
N VAL A 42 4.21 -12.34 -2.24
CA VAL A 42 3.39 -11.14 -2.36
C VAL A 42 2.23 -11.47 -3.32
N PRO A 43 1.00 -10.97 -3.11
CA PRO A 43 -0.06 -11.11 -4.10
C PRO A 43 0.36 -10.52 -5.43
N GLU A 44 0.06 -11.23 -6.51
CA GLU A 44 0.44 -10.88 -7.87
C GLU A 44 -0.11 -9.50 -8.25
N GLY A 45 0.65 -8.76 -9.05
CA GLY A 45 0.24 -7.41 -9.44
C GLY A 45 1.28 -6.67 -10.26
N PHE A 46 0.91 -5.44 -10.62
CA PHE A 46 1.72 -4.55 -11.42
C PHE A 46 1.57 -3.11 -10.93
N VAL A 47 2.41 -2.24 -11.46
CA VAL A 47 2.42 -0.81 -11.19
C VAL A 47 2.18 -0.05 -12.48
N VAL A 48 1.17 0.82 -12.47
CA VAL A 48 1.03 1.90 -13.43
C VAL A 48 2.03 2.98 -13.03
N THR A 49 3.06 3.19 -13.85
CA THR A 49 4.25 3.94 -13.46
C THR A 49 4.00 5.44 -13.33
N SER A 50 4.91 6.13 -12.66
CA SER A 50 4.93 7.60 -12.61
C SER A 50 5.13 8.23 -13.99
N THR A 51 5.73 7.51 -14.94
CA THR A 51 5.82 7.90 -16.36
C THR A 51 4.45 7.92 -17.01
N ALA A 52 3.61 6.89 -16.80
CA ALA A 52 2.24 6.86 -17.31
C ALA A 52 1.42 8.07 -16.81
N PHE A 53 1.59 8.44 -15.54
CA PHE A 53 0.95 9.63 -14.99
C PHE A 53 1.43 10.92 -15.70
N LYS A 54 2.73 11.06 -15.97
CA LYS A 54 3.28 12.22 -16.71
C LYS A 54 2.71 12.30 -18.12
N GLU A 55 2.67 11.17 -18.82
CA GLU A 55 2.12 11.06 -20.18
C GLU A 55 0.65 11.47 -20.20
N PHE A 56 -0.15 10.90 -19.29
CA PHE A 56 -1.55 11.25 -19.12
C PHE A 56 -1.76 12.76 -18.90
N MET A 57 -1.00 13.37 -17.99
CA MET A 57 -1.13 14.81 -17.69
C MET A 57 -0.79 15.69 -18.89
N ARG A 58 0.22 15.30 -19.67
CA ARG A 58 0.64 16.02 -20.88
C ARG A 58 -0.38 15.89 -22.01
N GLU A 59 -0.86 14.68 -22.27
CA GLU A 59 -1.68 14.38 -23.45
C GLU A 59 -3.15 14.71 -23.28
N SER A 60 -3.65 14.71 -22.04
CA SER A 60 -5.00 15.19 -21.73
C SER A 60 -5.15 16.71 -21.87
N GLY A 61 -4.05 17.46 -21.96
CA GLY A 61 -4.06 18.92 -22.09
C GLY A 61 -4.46 19.67 -20.81
N ILE A 62 -4.67 18.97 -19.69
CA ILE A 62 -5.11 19.59 -18.43
C ILE A 62 -3.97 20.21 -17.63
N TRP A 63 -2.71 19.95 -18.00
CA TRP A 63 -1.54 20.29 -17.20
C TRP A 63 -1.43 21.79 -16.90
N ASP A 64 -1.54 22.65 -17.90
CA ASP A 64 -1.33 24.10 -17.73
C ASP A 64 -2.43 24.76 -16.89
N GLU A 65 -3.69 24.35 -17.09
CA GLU A 65 -4.80 24.82 -16.25
C GLU A 65 -4.64 24.35 -14.80
N LEU A 66 -4.24 23.08 -14.61
CA LEU A 66 -4.00 22.51 -13.29
C LEU A 66 -2.86 23.23 -12.55
N GLN A 67 -1.76 23.57 -13.23
CA GLN A 67 -0.68 24.38 -12.66
C GLN A 67 -1.17 25.77 -12.25
N THR A 68 -1.95 26.43 -13.11
CA THR A 68 -2.54 27.75 -12.82
C THR A 68 -3.44 27.70 -11.57
N LEU A 69 -4.22 26.63 -11.40
CA LEU A 69 -5.05 26.44 -10.21
C LEU A 69 -4.20 26.19 -8.96
N LEU A 70 -3.14 25.39 -9.06
CA LEU A 70 -2.23 25.11 -7.94
C LEU A 70 -1.45 26.33 -7.49
N ASP A 71 -0.95 27.15 -8.42
CA ASP A 71 -0.23 28.38 -8.06
C ASP A 71 -1.13 29.37 -7.31
N LYS A 72 -2.42 29.42 -7.64
CA LYS A 72 -3.38 30.21 -6.87
C LYS A 72 -3.47 29.74 -5.42
N THR A 73 -3.28 28.45 -5.14
CA THR A 73 -3.38 27.91 -3.77
C THR A 73 -2.27 28.36 -2.82
N LYS A 74 -1.12 28.82 -3.34
CA LYS A 74 0.01 29.26 -2.51
C LYS A 74 -0.33 30.47 -1.63
N ASN A 75 -1.23 31.33 -2.10
CA ASN A 75 -1.61 32.57 -1.42
C ASN A 75 -2.96 32.47 -0.70
N ILE A 76 -3.60 31.29 -0.68
CA ILE A 76 -4.91 31.12 -0.07
C ILE A 76 -4.78 30.95 1.44
N THR A 77 -5.46 31.80 2.19
CA THR A 77 -5.56 31.70 3.66
C THR A 77 -6.85 31.02 4.12
N LYS A 78 -7.88 30.93 3.25
CA LYS A 78 -9.16 30.31 3.58
C LYS A 78 -9.21 28.84 3.15
N VAL A 79 -9.49 27.96 4.10
CA VAL A 79 -9.61 26.51 3.87
C VAL A 79 -10.66 26.17 2.80
N SER A 80 -11.78 26.90 2.75
CA SER A 80 -12.85 26.67 1.78
C SER A 80 -12.41 26.85 0.32
N GLU A 81 -11.55 27.83 0.04
CA GLU A 81 -11.05 28.12 -1.31
C GLU A 81 -10.05 27.03 -1.78
N ILE A 82 -9.25 26.48 -0.85
CA ILE A 82 -8.39 25.32 -1.13
C ILE A 82 -9.23 24.08 -1.43
N GLN A 83 -10.31 23.86 -0.66
CA GLN A 83 -11.21 22.72 -0.88
C GLN A 83 -11.89 22.78 -2.24
N GLU A 84 -12.39 23.95 -2.65
CA GLU A 84 -12.99 24.14 -3.97
C GLU A 84 -11.98 23.93 -5.10
N THR A 85 -10.79 24.51 -4.96
CA THR A 85 -9.71 24.36 -5.95
C THR A 85 -9.26 22.91 -6.08
N ALA A 86 -9.06 22.21 -4.96
CA ALA A 86 -8.72 20.79 -4.92
C ALA A 86 -9.80 19.96 -5.63
N LYS A 87 -11.07 20.18 -5.31
CA LYS A 87 -12.19 19.46 -5.94
C LYS A 87 -12.24 19.69 -7.46
N ARG A 88 -12.00 20.93 -7.91
CA ARG A 88 -11.91 21.24 -9.35
C ARG A 88 -10.77 20.47 -10.02
N ILE A 89 -9.58 20.49 -9.44
CA ILE A 89 -8.41 19.76 -9.95
C ILE A 89 -8.68 18.25 -10.02
N GLN A 90 -9.25 17.68 -8.96
CA GLN A 90 -9.59 16.26 -8.90
C GLN A 90 -10.60 15.87 -9.98
N ASN A 91 -11.64 16.69 -10.18
CA ASN A 91 -12.63 16.46 -11.22
C ASN A 91 -12.02 16.54 -12.63
N MET A 92 -11.08 17.46 -12.88
CA MET A 92 -10.36 17.55 -14.17
C MET A 92 -9.60 16.25 -14.46
N ILE A 93 -8.86 15.72 -13.48
CA ILE A 93 -8.12 14.46 -13.61
C ILE A 93 -9.08 13.28 -13.84
N ILE A 94 -10.15 13.18 -13.05
CA ILE A 94 -11.13 12.09 -13.16
C ILE A 94 -11.90 12.14 -14.48
N SER A 95 -12.14 13.32 -15.05
CA SER A 95 -12.91 13.48 -16.29
C SER A 95 -12.06 13.44 -17.55
N ALA A 96 -10.75 13.68 -17.46
CA ALA A 96 -9.84 13.69 -18.59
C ALA A 96 -9.70 12.30 -19.23
N HIS A 97 -9.66 12.21 -20.55
CA HIS A 97 -9.51 10.93 -21.24
C HIS A 97 -8.06 10.46 -21.18
N LEU A 98 -7.86 9.16 -21.03
CA LEU A 98 -6.55 8.54 -21.27
C LEU A 98 -6.29 8.47 -22.77
N ASN A 99 -5.02 8.50 -23.16
CA ASN A 99 -4.64 8.05 -24.49
C ASN A 99 -5.04 6.57 -24.65
N LYS A 100 -5.54 6.20 -25.82
CA LYS A 100 -5.93 4.84 -26.19
C LYS A 100 -4.82 3.82 -25.94
N ASP A 101 -3.55 4.18 -26.16
CA ASP A 101 -2.43 3.27 -25.95
C ASP A 101 -2.22 3.00 -24.45
N LEU A 102 -2.21 4.03 -23.61
CA LEU A 102 -2.10 3.87 -22.16
C LEU A 102 -3.31 3.15 -21.55
N GLU A 103 -4.52 3.46 -22.01
CA GLU A 103 -5.74 2.74 -21.61
C GLU A 103 -5.64 1.25 -21.95
N ARG A 104 -5.25 0.93 -23.19
CA ARG A 104 -5.03 -0.46 -23.65
C ARG A 104 -4.00 -1.17 -22.79
N GLU A 105 -2.85 -0.55 -22.53
CA GLU A 105 -1.77 -1.18 -21.73
C GLU A 105 -2.21 -1.50 -20.29
N ILE A 106 -3.00 -0.63 -19.65
CA ILE A 106 -3.53 -0.91 -18.30
C ILE A 106 -4.55 -2.05 -18.35
N ILE A 107 -5.44 -2.08 -19.35
CA ILE A 107 -6.44 -3.14 -19.52
C ILE A 107 -5.77 -4.48 -19.78
N GLU A 108 -4.83 -4.56 -20.73
CA GLU A 108 -4.09 -5.77 -21.06
C GLU A 108 -3.31 -6.30 -19.84
N ALA A 109 -2.73 -5.42 -19.02
CA ALA A 109 -2.06 -5.83 -17.79
C ALA A 109 -3.03 -6.41 -16.76
N TYR A 110 -4.23 -5.83 -16.62
CA TYR A 110 -5.28 -6.35 -15.75
C TYR A 110 -5.84 -7.69 -16.25
N GLU A 111 -6.09 -7.83 -17.55
CA GLU A 111 -6.56 -9.08 -18.15
C GLU A 111 -5.52 -10.20 -17.99
N LYS A 112 -4.24 -9.89 -18.19
CA LYS A 112 -3.15 -10.83 -17.91
C LYS A 112 -3.10 -11.23 -16.43
N LEU A 113 -3.38 -10.31 -15.50
CA LEU A 113 -3.48 -10.65 -14.08
C LEU A 113 -4.66 -11.62 -13.82
N CYS A 114 -5.81 -11.38 -14.45
CA CYS A 114 -6.96 -12.28 -14.41
C CYS A 114 -6.61 -13.69 -14.93
N GLU A 115 -5.84 -13.79 -16.02
CA GLU A 115 -5.33 -15.05 -16.55
C GLU A 115 -4.39 -15.76 -15.55
N ILE A 116 -3.44 -15.04 -14.96
CA ILE A 116 -2.50 -15.57 -13.95
C ILE A 116 -3.28 -16.13 -12.75
N LYS A 117 -4.33 -15.43 -12.30
CA LYS A 117 -5.18 -15.88 -11.19
C LYS A 117 -6.19 -16.95 -11.59
N ASN A 118 -6.35 -17.24 -12.88
CA ASN A 118 -7.39 -18.12 -13.41
C ASN A 118 -8.80 -17.71 -12.94
N GLU A 119 -9.08 -16.40 -12.95
CA GLU A 119 -10.37 -15.83 -12.58
C GLU A 119 -10.83 -14.88 -13.68
N LYS A 120 -12.11 -14.92 -14.07
CA LYS A 120 -12.63 -14.02 -15.12
C LYS A 120 -12.41 -12.54 -14.80
N ASN A 121 -12.69 -12.17 -13.55
CA ASN A 121 -12.61 -10.82 -13.02
C ASN A 121 -11.92 -10.89 -11.65
N THR A 122 -10.59 -10.89 -11.64
CA THR A 122 -9.82 -10.84 -10.39
C THR A 122 -10.12 -9.55 -9.66
N LYS A 123 -10.44 -9.68 -8.37
CA LYS A 123 -10.58 -8.53 -7.47
C LYS A 123 -9.19 -8.01 -7.12
N VAL A 124 -8.97 -6.71 -7.31
CA VAL A 124 -7.70 -6.04 -7.06
C VAL A 124 -7.86 -4.91 -6.04
N ALA A 125 -6.80 -4.67 -5.29
CA ALA A 125 -6.55 -3.43 -4.58
C ALA A 125 -5.81 -2.46 -5.49
N ILE A 126 -6.28 -1.22 -5.56
CA ILE A 126 -5.65 -0.13 -6.29
C ILE A 126 -5.14 0.88 -5.27
N ARG A 127 -3.81 1.00 -5.18
CA ARG A 127 -3.12 1.72 -4.10
C ARG A 127 -2.22 2.78 -4.72
N SER A 128 -2.36 3.99 -4.26
CA SER A 128 -1.43 5.10 -4.51
C SER A 128 -0.01 4.76 -4.06
N SER A 129 0.99 5.13 -4.86
CA SER A 129 2.42 4.94 -4.60
C SER A 129 3.20 6.16 -5.13
N ALA A 130 3.28 7.23 -4.35
CA ALA A 130 3.94 8.46 -4.75
C ALA A 130 5.46 8.28 -4.78
N THR A 131 6.12 8.98 -5.70
CA THR A 131 7.59 8.98 -5.84
C THR A 131 8.29 9.80 -4.75
N ALA A 132 7.54 10.62 -4.01
CA ALA A 132 8.05 11.50 -2.96
C ALA A 132 7.70 11.02 -1.54
N GLU A 133 7.13 9.82 -1.39
CA GLU A 133 6.72 9.23 -0.10
C GLU A 133 7.87 8.98 0.88
N ASP A 134 9.08 8.79 0.36
CA ASP A 134 10.28 8.44 1.13
C ASP A 134 11.33 9.56 1.16
N LEU A 135 10.96 10.81 0.82
CA LEU A 135 11.80 11.94 1.23
C LEU A 135 11.88 11.92 2.76
N PRO A 136 13.07 11.99 3.39
CA PRO A 136 13.22 11.87 4.85
C PRO A 136 12.33 12.84 5.64
N SER A 137 11.95 13.96 5.03
CA SER A 137 11.10 15.02 5.57
C SER A 137 9.62 14.93 5.19
N ALA A 138 9.23 14.12 4.19
CA ALA A 138 7.88 14.13 3.62
C ALA A 138 7.14 12.79 3.74
N SER A 139 6.72 12.48 4.97
CA SER A 139 5.78 11.38 5.19
C SER A 139 4.38 11.77 4.67
N PHE A 140 4.09 11.43 3.41
CA PHE A 140 2.72 11.44 2.87
C PHE A 140 1.89 10.26 3.41
N ALA A 141 2.40 9.54 4.42
CA ALA A 141 1.78 8.36 4.99
C ALA A 141 0.37 8.66 5.51
N GLY A 142 -0.59 7.83 5.10
CA GLY A 142 -2.00 7.94 5.53
C GLY A 142 -2.80 9.06 4.86
N MET A 143 -2.26 9.72 3.83
CA MET A 143 -2.97 10.79 3.09
C MET A 143 -3.50 10.37 1.72
N GLN A 144 -3.32 9.11 1.33
CA GLN A 144 -3.57 8.69 -0.04
C GLN A 144 -4.54 7.51 -0.11
N ASP A 145 -5.32 7.49 -1.18
CA ASP A 145 -6.45 6.58 -1.33
C ASP A 145 -6.00 5.15 -1.65
N THR A 146 -6.74 4.20 -1.10
CA THR A 146 -6.69 2.78 -1.42
C THR A 146 -8.11 2.30 -1.70
N TYR A 147 -8.30 1.64 -2.84
CA TYR A 147 -9.58 1.08 -3.24
C TYR A 147 -9.48 -0.44 -3.28
N LEU A 148 -10.33 -1.13 -2.51
CA LEU A 148 -10.31 -2.58 -2.41
C LEU A 148 -11.41 -3.19 -3.29
N TYR A 149 -11.19 -4.43 -3.74
CA TYR A 149 -12.17 -5.24 -4.47
C TYR A 149 -12.67 -4.65 -5.80
N VAL A 150 -11.82 -3.89 -6.49
CA VAL A 150 -12.09 -3.43 -7.86
C VAL A 150 -11.98 -4.63 -8.80
N SER A 151 -12.91 -4.83 -9.73
CA SER A 151 -12.99 -6.10 -10.49
C SER A 151 -13.52 -5.99 -11.93
N THR A 152 -13.38 -4.85 -12.59
CA THR A 152 -13.62 -4.72 -14.04
C THR A 152 -12.55 -3.84 -14.67
N PRO A 153 -12.22 -4.01 -15.96
CA PRO A 153 -11.23 -3.18 -16.64
C PRO A 153 -11.53 -1.67 -16.53
N GLU A 154 -12.79 -1.28 -16.75
CA GLU A 154 -13.23 0.12 -16.68
C GLU A 154 -13.08 0.68 -15.27
N SER A 155 -13.41 -0.12 -14.26
CA SER A 155 -13.28 0.28 -12.87
C SER A 155 -11.82 0.38 -12.44
N VAL A 156 -10.93 -0.46 -12.99
CA VAL A 156 -9.48 -0.32 -12.77
C VAL A 156 -8.99 1.03 -13.28
N ILE A 157 -9.34 1.39 -14.51
CA ILE A 157 -9.01 2.69 -15.11
C ILE A 157 -9.54 3.85 -14.25
N GLU A 158 -10.82 3.79 -13.86
CA GLU A 158 -11.45 4.81 -13.03
C GLU A 158 -10.68 5.03 -11.71
N HIS A 159 -10.34 3.94 -11.02
CA HIS A 159 -9.69 4.00 -9.72
C HIS A 159 -8.19 4.36 -9.82
N VAL A 160 -7.51 4.02 -10.93
CA VAL A 160 -6.16 4.55 -11.22
C VAL A 160 -6.21 6.07 -11.30
N LYS A 161 -7.18 6.65 -12.02
CA LYS A 161 -7.36 8.11 -12.10
C LYS A 161 -7.73 8.73 -10.76
N LYS A 162 -8.55 8.05 -9.96
CA LYS A 162 -8.84 8.50 -8.58
C LYS A 162 -7.58 8.51 -7.71
N CYS A 163 -6.71 7.49 -7.80
CA CYS A 163 -5.41 7.52 -7.12
C CYS A 163 -4.52 8.68 -7.58
N TRP A 164 -4.47 8.98 -8.89
CA TRP A 164 -3.79 10.18 -9.38
C TRP A 164 -4.40 11.49 -8.85
N ALA A 165 -5.73 11.58 -8.80
CA ALA A 165 -6.44 12.72 -8.23
C ALA A 165 -6.20 12.86 -6.72
N SER A 166 -5.96 11.77 -5.99
CA SER A 166 -5.66 11.78 -4.55
C SER A 166 -4.38 12.56 -4.19
N LEU A 167 -3.47 12.73 -5.16
CA LEU A 167 -2.30 13.59 -5.01
C LEU A 167 -2.69 15.06 -4.74
N TYR A 168 -3.89 15.48 -5.14
CA TYR A 168 -4.38 16.85 -5.06
C TYR A 168 -5.53 17.03 -4.05
N THR A 169 -5.55 16.23 -2.98
CA THR A 169 -6.45 16.50 -1.85
C THR A 169 -6.11 17.84 -1.19
N PRO A 170 -7.07 18.50 -0.51
CA PRO A 170 -6.81 19.76 0.18
C PRO A 170 -5.62 19.66 1.15
N ARG A 171 -5.55 18.56 1.89
CA ARG A 171 -4.46 18.30 2.85
C ARG A 171 -3.12 18.15 2.14
N ALA A 172 -3.06 17.43 1.01
CA ALA A 172 -1.83 17.24 0.25
C ALA A 172 -1.33 18.55 -0.39
N ILE A 173 -2.25 19.38 -0.89
CA ILE A 173 -1.91 20.71 -1.43
C ILE A 173 -1.35 21.62 -0.34
N VAL A 174 -2.04 21.73 0.80
CA VAL A 174 -1.58 22.56 1.94
C VAL A 174 -0.22 22.10 2.43
N TYR A 175 -0.03 20.80 2.61
CA TYR A 175 1.23 20.24 3.06
C TYR A 175 2.38 20.61 2.13
N ARG A 176 2.21 20.45 0.81
CA ARG A 176 3.25 20.83 -0.16
C ARG A 176 3.52 22.33 -0.16
N ASN A 177 2.51 23.18 -0.04
CA ASN A 177 2.70 24.62 0.06
C ASN A 177 3.48 25.01 1.33
N GLN A 178 3.20 24.37 2.47
CA GLN A 178 3.90 24.62 3.74
C GLN A 178 5.37 24.18 3.73
N MET A 179 5.67 23.11 3.00
CA MET A 179 7.02 22.56 2.85
C MET A 179 7.79 23.13 1.65
N ASP A 180 7.22 24.12 0.95
CA ASP A 180 7.75 24.69 -0.30
C ASP A 180 8.11 23.64 -1.37
N ILE A 181 7.34 22.55 -1.42
CA ILE A 181 7.52 21.47 -2.40
C ILE A 181 6.82 21.86 -3.71
N PRO A 182 7.56 21.98 -4.84
CA PRO A 182 6.93 22.31 -6.12
C PRO A 182 5.94 21.22 -6.56
N HIS A 183 4.67 21.58 -6.76
CA HIS A 183 3.65 20.64 -7.23
C HIS A 183 4.02 19.98 -8.57
N ARG A 184 4.81 20.67 -9.41
CA ARG A 184 5.26 20.21 -10.73
C ARG A 184 6.17 18.97 -10.70
N ASN A 185 6.81 18.69 -9.58
CA ASN A 185 7.81 17.62 -9.46
C ASN A 185 7.34 16.41 -8.66
N VAL A 186 6.04 16.35 -8.32
CA VAL A 186 5.47 15.22 -7.59
C VAL A 186 4.66 14.35 -8.54
N TYR A 187 5.04 13.09 -8.63
CA TYR A 187 4.39 12.11 -9.50
C TYR A 187 3.82 10.96 -8.67
N MET A 188 2.78 10.34 -9.20
CA MET A 188 2.05 9.26 -8.56
C MET A 188 2.12 8.02 -9.45
N ALA A 189 2.78 6.98 -8.98
CA ALA A 189 2.55 5.64 -9.50
C ALA A 189 1.33 5.02 -8.79
N VAL A 190 0.75 3.99 -9.39
CA VAL A 190 -0.42 3.29 -8.84
C VAL A 190 -0.17 1.80 -8.88
N VAL A 191 -0.18 1.18 -7.72
CA VAL A 191 -0.08 -0.28 -7.53
C VAL A 191 -1.45 -0.90 -7.79
N VAL A 192 -1.51 -1.89 -8.66
CA VAL A 192 -2.67 -2.76 -8.89
C VAL A 192 -2.30 -4.17 -8.44
N GLN A 193 -2.88 -4.61 -7.32
CA GLN A 193 -2.48 -5.83 -6.62
C GLN A 193 -3.68 -6.75 -6.42
N ALA A 194 -3.54 -8.06 -6.69
CA ALA A 194 -4.61 -9.03 -6.45
C ALA A 194 -5.03 -9.05 -4.96
N MET A 195 -6.35 -9.08 -4.72
CA MET A 195 -6.89 -9.19 -3.37
C MET A 195 -6.63 -10.57 -2.77
N VAL A 196 -6.18 -10.60 -1.53
CA VAL A 196 -6.13 -11.84 -0.73
C VAL A 196 -7.51 -12.09 -0.12
N ARG A 197 -8.07 -13.28 -0.33
CA ARG A 197 -9.39 -13.67 0.19
C ARG A 197 -9.22 -14.09 1.65
N SER A 198 -9.01 -13.09 2.50
CA SER A 198 -8.41 -13.28 3.83
C SER A 198 -9.30 -14.09 4.78
N LYS A 199 -8.78 -15.21 5.27
CA LYS A 199 -9.23 -15.87 6.51
C LYS A 199 -8.90 -14.97 7.70
N ALA A 200 -7.64 -14.53 7.74
CA ALA A 200 -7.08 -13.68 8.76
C ALA A 200 -6.04 -12.75 8.13
N ALA A 201 -5.85 -11.59 8.73
CA ALA A 201 -4.87 -10.60 8.30
C ALA A 201 -4.47 -9.73 9.49
N GLY A 202 -3.38 -8.99 9.32
CA GLY A 202 -2.92 -8.08 10.35
C GLY A 202 -1.54 -7.51 10.05
N VAL A 203 -0.84 -7.15 11.11
CA VAL A 203 0.47 -6.48 11.04
C VAL A 203 1.50 -7.28 11.84
N MET A 204 2.77 -7.09 11.52
CA MET A 204 3.87 -7.56 12.34
C MET A 204 5.03 -6.59 12.31
N PHE A 205 5.72 -6.49 13.44
CA PHE A 205 6.87 -5.62 13.63
C PHE A 205 8.10 -6.46 13.93
N THR A 206 9.22 -6.15 13.30
CA THR A 206 10.51 -6.81 13.59
C THR A 206 11.24 -6.19 14.77
N VAL A 207 10.54 -5.41 15.58
CA VAL A 207 10.98 -4.90 16.88
C VAL A 207 9.73 -4.80 17.74
N ASN A 208 9.84 -5.03 19.05
CA ASN A 208 8.69 -4.80 19.90
C ASN A 208 8.35 -3.29 19.92
N PRO A 209 7.19 -2.86 19.38
CA PRO A 209 6.88 -1.44 19.24
C PRO A 209 6.65 -0.75 20.58
N ILE A 210 6.34 -1.51 21.64
CA ILE A 210 6.10 -1.00 23.00
C ILE A 210 7.42 -0.86 23.76
N THR A 211 8.27 -1.88 23.74
CA THR A 211 9.48 -1.95 24.58
C THR A 211 10.76 -1.58 23.86
N GLY A 212 10.79 -1.65 22.53
CA GLY A 212 11.99 -1.48 21.71
C GLY A 212 12.95 -2.67 21.78
N ASN A 213 12.48 -3.83 22.26
CA ASN A 213 13.28 -5.06 22.25
C ASN A 213 13.45 -5.56 20.81
N GLU A 214 14.67 -5.50 20.30
CA GLU A 214 15.03 -5.93 18.95
C GLU A 214 15.15 -7.44 18.77
N ASN A 215 15.13 -8.21 19.87
CA ASN A 215 15.11 -9.67 19.83
C ASN A 215 13.69 -10.23 19.71
N GLU A 216 12.67 -9.37 19.64
CA GLU A 216 11.28 -9.77 19.58
C GLU A 216 10.64 -9.37 18.24
N ILE A 217 9.82 -10.27 17.71
CA ILE A 217 8.84 -9.99 16.65
C ILE A 217 7.47 -9.94 17.31
N VAL A 218 6.71 -8.89 17.03
CA VAL A 218 5.31 -8.77 17.46
C VAL A 218 4.42 -9.03 16.26
N ILE A 219 3.48 -9.96 16.39
CA ILE A 219 2.50 -10.31 15.36
C ILE A 219 1.11 -10.04 15.92
N GLU A 220 0.33 -9.25 15.21
CA GLU A 220 -1.05 -8.94 15.55
C GLU A 220 -1.98 -9.36 14.42
N GLY A 221 -3.04 -10.11 14.73
CA GLY A 221 -3.92 -10.68 13.71
C GLY A 221 -5.39 -10.76 14.12
N THR A 222 -6.28 -10.50 13.17
CA THR A 222 -7.73 -10.63 13.33
C THR A 222 -8.35 -11.47 12.22
N TRP A 223 -9.65 -11.78 12.34
CA TRP A 223 -10.41 -12.45 11.28
C TRP A 223 -10.74 -11.48 10.14
N GLY A 224 -10.75 -11.97 8.90
CA GLY A 224 -11.06 -11.17 7.71
C GLY A 224 -9.90 -10.28 7.27
N LEU A 225 -10.22 -9.09 6.76
CA LEU A 225 -9.28 -8.13 6.18
C LEU A 225 -8.50 -7.35 7.25
N GLY A 226 -7.24 -7.03 6.92
CA GLY A 226 -6.31 -6.33 7.83
C GLY A 226 -6.71 -4.89 8.14
N GLU A 227 -7.61 -4.30 7.33
CA GLU A 227 -8.14 -2.95 7.55
C GLU A 227 -8.73 -2.77 8.96
N ALA A 228 -9.33 -3.82 9.54
CA ALA A 228 -9.86 -3.78 10.89
C ALA A 228 -8.78 -3.50 11.95
N VAL A 229 -7.57 -4.04 11.77
CA VAL A 229 -6.42 -3.84 12.67
C VAL A 229 -5.84 -2.46 12.44
N VAL A 230 -5.58 -2.10 11.18
CA VAL A 230 -4.95 -0.82 10.81
C VAL A 230 -5.80 0.38 11.20
N SER A 231 -7.14 0.26 11.14
CA SER A 231 -8.08 1.29 11.56
C SER A 231 -8.41 1.29 13.06
N GLY A 232 -7.86 0.35 13.84
CA GLY A 232 -8.10 0.24 15.28
C GLY A 232 -9.55 -0.13 15.65
N ARG A 233 -10.32 -0.70 14.72
CA ARG A 233 -11.72 -1.09 14.96
C ARG A 233 -11.85 -2.38 15.75
N VAL A 234 -10.81 -3.20 15.78
CA VAL A 234 -10.76 -4.44 16.55
C VAL A 234 -9.54 -4.49 17.44
N ILE A 235 -9.69 -5.17 18.57
CA ILE A 235 -8.54 -5.62 19.37
C ILE A 235 -8.07 -6.94 18.73
N PRO A 236 -6.86 -7.01 18.16
CA PRO A 236 -6.37 -8.21 17.50
C PRO A 236 -5.86 -9.25 18.53
N ASP A 237 -5.68 -10.49 18.09
CA ASP A 237 -4.81 -11.41 18.81
C ASP A 237 -3.38 -10.91 18.75
N HIS A 238 -2.63 -11.00 19.85
CA HIS A 238 -1.29 -10.47 20.00
C HIS A 238 -0.31 -11.57 20.40
N PHE A 239 0.75 -11.71 19.60
CA PHE A 239 1.81 -12.71 19.78
C PHE A 239 3.17 -12.01 19.85
N VAL A 240 3.99 -12.39 20.83
CA VAL A 240 5.39 -11.98 20.90
C VAL A 240 6.24 -13.23 20.67
N VAL A 241 7.15 -13.16 19.70
CA VAL A 241 8.02 -14.25 19.30
C VAL A 241 9.48 -13.84 19.50
N ASP A 242 10.28 -14.71 20.09
CA ASP A 242 11.72 -14.52 20.17
C ASP A 242 12.39 -14.82 18.83
N LYS A 243 13.18 -13.88 18.29
CA LYS A 243 13.82 -14.02 16.98
C LYS A 243 14.82 -15.15 16.90
N ASN A 244 15.54 -15.41 17.99
CA ASN A 244 16.65 -16.36 18.03
C ASN A 244 16.14 -17.81 18.03
N THR A 245 15.15 -18.08 18.88
CA THR A 245 14.56 -19.41 19.07
C THR A 245 13.32 -19.65 18.22
N LYS A 246 12.73 -18.60 17.64
CA LYS A 246 11.44 -18.58 16.92
C LYS A 246 10.26 -19.05 17.76
N LYS A 247 10.40 -19.08 19.09
CA LYS A 247 9.35 -19.52 20.01
C LYS A 247 8.43 -18.37 20.39
N VAL A 248 7.13 -18.66 20.45
CA VAL A 248 6.14 -17.73 20.99
C VAL A 248 6.37 -17.56 22.50
N LEU A 249 6.83 -16.38 22.90
CA LEU A 249 7.05 -16.00 24.31
C LEU A 249 5.74 -15.64 25.00
N LYS A 250 4.84 -14.96 24.27
CA LYS A 250 3.58 -14.44 24.81
C LYS A 250 2.48 -14.62 23.79
N LYS A 251 1.30 -15.04 24.27
CA LYS A 251 0.07 -15.18 23.49
C LYS A 251 -1.07 -14.53 24.25
N GLN A 252 -1.68 -13.50 23.68
CA GLN A 252 -2.85 -12.83 24.21
C GLN A 252 -3.94 -12.87 23.15
N LEU A 253 -5.03 -13.58 23.43
CA LEU A 253 -6.16 -13.70 22.51
C LEU A 253 -7.22 -12.68 22.86
N ALA A 254 -7.72 -11.97 21.84
CA ALA A 254 -8.81 -11.04 21.98
C ALA A 254 -10.15 -11.71 21.59
N GLU A 255 -11.23 -11.22 22.19
CA GLU A 255 -12.58 -11.53 21.73
C GLU A 255 -12.89 -10.66 20.52
N LYS A 256 -12.85 -11.27 19.33
CA LYS A 256 -13.01 -10.58 18.05
C LYS A 256 -14.49 -10.63 17.64
N ASP A 257 -15.28 -9.65 18.05
CA ASP A 257 -16.72 -9.61 17.80
C ASP A 257 -17.10 -9.32 16.34
N ILE A 258 -16.27 -8.54 15.65
CA ILE A 258 -16.46 -8.10 14.28
C ILE A 258 -15.26 -8.42 13.41
N ARG A 259 -15.48 -8.49 12.10
CA ARG A 259 -14.46 -8.61 11.06
C ARG A 259 -14.82 -7.71 9.89
N MET A 260 -13.81 -7.21 9.20
CA MET A 260 -14.00 -6.55 7.90
C MET A 260 -13.92 -7.64 6.82
N ASP A 261 -14.93 -7.73 5.95
CA ASP A 261 -14.94 -8.68 4.84
C ASP A 261 -15.69 -8.07 3.64
N TRP A 262 -15.48 -8.65 2.47
CA TRP A 262 -16.21 -8.25 1.28
C TRP A 262 -17.63 -8.80 1.30
N ASP A 263 -18.61 -7.90 1.17
CA ASP A 263 -20.01 -8.25 1.03
C ASP A 263 -20.38 -8.36 -0.46
N PRO A 264 -20.64 -9.57 -0.99
CA PRO A 264 -21.01 -9.74 -2.39
C PRO A 264 -22.32 -9.04 -2.76
N SER A 265 -23.22 -8.80 -1.80
CA SER A 265 -24.52 -8.20 -2.06
C SER A 265 -24.42 -6.70 -2.36
N THR A 266 -23.44 -6.01 -1.76
CA THR A 266 -23.20 -4.58 -2.01
C THR A 266 -21.95 -4.31 -2.82
N GLY A 267 -21.10 -5.32 -3.04
CA GLY A 267 -19.83 -5.17 -3.74
C GLY A 267 -18.78 -4.38 -2.95
N THR A 268 -19.00 -4.15 -1.66
CA THR A 268 -18.14 -3.30 -0.82
C THR A 268 -17.64 -4.04 0.41
N VAL A 269 -16.57 -3.53 1.01
CA VAL A 269 -16.10 -4.01 2.32
C VAL A 269 -17.06 -3.53 3.40
N LYS A 270 -17.45 -4.44 4.29
CA LYS A 270 -18.31 -4.15 5.43
C LYS A 270 -17.79 -4.77 6.71
N GLU A 271 -18.23 -4.16 7.80
CA GLU A 271 -18.17 -4.76 9.12
C GLU A 271 -19.23 -5.86 9.23
N LEU A 272 -18.79 -7.08 9.48
CA LEU A 272 -19.64 -8.26 9.66
C LEU A 272 -19.36 -8.88 11.03
N PRO A 273 -20.37 -9.46 11.69
CA PRO A 273 -20.17 -10.16 12.95
C PRO A 273 -19.32 -11.43 12.74
N VAL A 274 -18.42 -11.69 13.67
CA VAL A 274 -17.75 -12.98 13.77
C VAL A 274 -18.70 -13.96 14.47
N PHE A 275 -18.89 -15.15 13.90
CA PHE A 275 -19.75 -16.16 14.52
C PHE A 275 -19.24 -16.48 15.95
N PRO A 276 -20.14 -16.61 16.93
CA PRO A 276 -19.78 -16.77 18.35
C PRO A 276 -18.70 -17.84 18.60
N GLN A 277 -18.74 -18.96 17.89
CA GLN A 277 -17.76 -20.04 18.06
C GLN A 277 -16.32 -19.69 17.64
N PHE A 278 -16.11 -18.62 16.86
CA PHE A 278 -14.78 -18.18 16.39
C PHE A 278 -14.21 -16.98 17.15
N ARG A 279 -15.03 -16.23 17.91
CA ARG A 279 -14.62 -14.95 18.52
C ARG A 279 -13.41 -15.06 19.43
N LYS A 280 -13.38 -16.11 20.26
CA LYS A 280 -12.28 -16.40 21.22
C LYS A 280 -11.23 -17.37 20.65
N ARG A 281 -11.40 -17.84 19.42
CA ARG A 281 -10.40 -18.70 18.77
C ARG A 281 -9.25 -17.84 18.26
N PRO A 282 -8.02 -18.39 18.24
CA PRO A 282 -6.89 -17.70 17.63
C PRO A 282 -7.13 -17.54 16.13
N SER A 283 -6.89 -16.35 15.60
CA SER A 283 -6.92 -16.06 14.15
C SER A 283 -5.82 -16.81 13.40
N LEU A 284 -4.70 -17.05 14.09
CA LEU A 284 -3.49 -17.69 13.60
C LEU A 284 -3.24 -19.06 14.25
N SER A 285 -2.81 -20.02 13.44
CA SER A 285 -2.20 -21.27 13.91
C SER A 285 -0.69 -21.09 14.15
N THR A 286 -0.09 -21.99 14.94
CA THR A 286 1.36 -21.98 15.19
C THR A 286 2.18 -22.07 13.90
N ALA A 287 1.78 -22.94 12.96
CA ALA A 287 2.47 -23.07 11.67
C ALA A 287 2.35 -21.80 10.80
N GLU A 288 1.21 -21.08 10.87
CA GLU A 288 1.08 -19.78 10.19
C GLU A 288 2.01 -18.73 10.82
N ILE A 289 2.15 -18.73 12.15
CA ILE A 289 3.09 -17.84 12.86
C ILE A 289 4.53 -18.12 12.45
N GLU A 290 4.95 -19.39 12.36
CA GLU A 290 6.32 -19.77 11.97
C GLU A 290 6.70 -19.22 10.59
N VAL A 291 5.80 -19.34 9.60
CA VAL A 291 6.03 -18.79 8.25
C VAL A 291 6.10 -17.25 8.27
N LEU A 292 5.23 -16.59 9.05
CA LEU A 292 5.29 -15.13 9.21
C LEU A 292 6.60 -14.67 9.85
N VAL A 293 7.10 -15.40 10.85
CA VAL A 293 8.40 -15.14 11.49
C VAL A 293 9.54 -15.31 10.48
N ASP A 294 9.50 -16.35 9.65
CA ASP A 294 10.49 -16.55 8.60
C ASP A 294 10.51 -15.40 7.59
N TYR A 295 9.34 -14.90 7.17
CA TYR A 295 9.26 -13.71 6.32
C TYR A 295 9.75 -12.46 7.05
N ALA A 296 9.36 -12.22 8.29
CA ALA A 296 9.80 -11.07 9.09
C ALA A 296 11.33 -11.00 9.17
N LEU A 297 11.98 -12.11 9.54
CA LEU A 297 13.44 -12.19 9.62
C LEU A 297 14.12 -12.00 8.27
N LYS A 298 13.54 -12.56 7.20
CA LYS A 298 14.08 -12.44 5.84
C LYS A 298 14.00 -11.00 5.33
N ILE A 299 12.88 -10.32 5.57
CA ILE A 299 12.65 -8.93 5.20
C ILE A 299 13.58 -8.01 6.00
N GLU A 300 13.61 -8.13 7.33
CA GLU A 300 14.50 -7.32 8.17
C GLU A 300 15.98 -7.51 7.79
N LYS A 301 16.42 -8.76 7.55
CA LYS A 301 17.79 -9.03 7.12
C LYS A 301 18.12 -8.34 5.80
N HIS A 302 17.17 -8.30 4.87
CA HIS A 302 17.37 -7.69 3.57
C HIS A 302 17.48 -6.16 3.67
N TYR A 303 16.58 -5.50 4.42
CA TYR A 303 16.58 -4.05 4.56
C TYR A 303 17.61 -3.53 5.60
N GLY A 304 18.05 -4.36 6.55
CA GLY A 304 19.01 -3.99 7.60
C GLY A 304 18.43 -3.13 8.72
N ILE A 305 17.13 -2.82 8.65
CA ILE A 305 16.40 -1.94 9.58
C ILE A 305 15.16 -2.64 10.12
N PHE A 306 14.57 -2.11 11.18
CA PHE A 306 13.30 -2.63 11.70
C PHE A 306 12.16 -2.36 10.72
N MET A 307 11.24 -3.33 10.60
CA MET A 307 10.19 -3.31 9.58
C MET A 307 8.80 -3.39 10.22
N ASP A 308 7.87 -2.66 9.63
CA ASP A 308 6.42 -2.73 9.82
C ASP A 308 5.82 -3.42 8.58
N ILE A 309 5.21 -4.58 8.77
CA ILE A 309 4.84 -5.52 7.71
C ILE A 309 3.36 -5.87 7.83
N GLU A 310 2.60 -5.62 6.77
CA GLU A 310 1.21 -6.05 6.65
C GLU A 310 1.15 -7.42 5.97
N TRP A 311 0.34 -8.33 6.51
CA TRP A 311 0.20 -9.69 6.00
C TRP A 311 -1.26 -10.13 5.93
N ALA A 312 -1.52 -11.08 5.04
CA ALA A 312 -2.83 -11.69 4.87
C ALA A 312 -2.69 -13.20 4.63
N ILE A 313 -3.70 -13.95 5.11
CA ILE A 313 -3.78 -15.40 4.96
C ILE A 313 -5.01 -15.74 4.14
N ASP A 314 -4.82 -16.27 2.94
CA ASP A 314 -5.91 -16.69 2.06
C ASP A 314 -6.68 -17.87 2.68
N LYS A 315 -8.00 -17.86 2.48
CA LYS A 315 -8.91 -18.90 3.00
C LYS A 315 -9.01 -20.15 2.12
N TYR A 316 -8.56 -20.08 0.87
CA TYR A 316 -8.72 -21.15 -0.13
C TYR A 316 -7.39 -21.71 -0.64
N GLU A 317 -6.31 -20.94 -0.61
CA GLU A 317 -4.99 -21.45 -0.99
C GLU A 317 -4.43 -22.45 0.05
N GLY A 318 -3.59 -23.37 -0.43
CA GLY A 318 -2.91 -24.36 0.40
C GLY A 318 -1.84 -23.75 1.30
N PHE A 319 -1.45 -24.48 2.35
CA PHE A 319 -0.28 -24.10 3.15
C PHE A 319 1.01 -24.61 2.49
N PRO A 320 2.10 -23.81 2.43
CA PRO A 320 2.26 -22.46 2.99
C PRO A 320 1.88 -21.29 2.06
N GLU A 321 1.44 -21.55 0.83
CA GLU A 321 1.18 -20.55 -0.24
C GLU A 321 0.18 -19.47 0.16
N LYS A 322 -0.81 -19.83 0.97
CA LYS A 322 -1.84 -18.94 1.50
C LYS A 322 -1.32 -17.74 2.30
N ILE A 323 -0.08 -17.77 2.79
CA ILE A 323 0.49 -16.70 3.62
C ILE A 323 1.24 -15.73 2.72
N LYS A 324 0.74 -14.49 2.64
CA LYS A 324 1.25 -13.45 1.76
C LYS A 324 1.52 -12.16 2.52
N ILE A 325 2.61 -11.49 2.14
CA ILE A 325 2.92 -10.12 2.60
C ILE A 325 2.28 -9.15 1.62
N VAL A 326 1.45 -8.25 2.13
CA VAL A 326 0.69 -7.29 1.30
C VAL A 326 1.33 -5.90 1.30
N GLN A 327 2.18 -5.59 2.27
CA GLN A 327 3.00 -4.38 2.31
C GLN A 327 4.15 -4.57 3.31
N ALA A 328 5.29 -3.94 3.07
CA ALA A 328 6.35 -3.77 4.06
C ALA A 328 6.92 -2.35 3.95
N ARG A 329 7.27 -1.77 5.09
CA ARG A 329 7.93 -0.46 5.18
C ARG A 329 8.83 -0.41 6.41
N ALA A 330 9.69 0.59 6.47
CA ALA A 330 10.48 0.85 7.67
C ALA A 330 9.56 1.16 8.87
N GLU A 331 9.85 0.54 10.01
CA GLU A 331 9.35 1.02 11.30
C GLU A 331 10.05 2.35 11.62
N THR A 332 9.35 3.37 12.09
CA THR A 332 9.94 4.73 12.16
C THR A 332 10.44 5.12 13.54
N VAL A 333 9.80 4.65 14.61
CA VAL A 333 10.07 5.12 15.98
C VAL A 333 11.36 4.52 16.53
N TRP A 334 11.50 3.21 16.46
CA TRP A 334 12.65 2.50 17.02
C TRP A 334 13.86 2.54 16.10
N ASN A 335 13.67 2.55 14.78
CA ASN A 335 14.79 2.81 13.87
C ASN A 335 15.47 4.16 14.15
N VAL A 336 14.68 5.21 14.41
CA VAL A 336 15.23 6.52 14.82
C VAL A 336 15.90 6.44 16.19
N LYS A 337 15.19 5.93 17.21
CA LYS A 337 15.74 5.85 18.59
C LYS A 337 17.01 5.01 18.70
N LYS A 338 17.19 4.04 17.79
CA LYS A 338 18.35 3.14 17.75
C LYS A 338 19.41 3.57 16.72
N GLY A 339 19.25 4.72 16.07
CA GLY A 339 20.21 5.26 15.11
C GLY A 339 20.34 4.45 13.81
N LYS A 340 19.32 3.66 13.45
CA LYS A 340 19.25 2.93 12.18
C LYS A 340 18.68 3.78 11.03
N LEU A 341 17.93 4.82 11.36
CA LEU A 341 17.49 5.87 10.43
C LEU A 341 17.81 7.23 11.03
N GLU A 342 18.24 8.17 10.18
CA GLU A 342 18.47 9.56 10.58
C GLU A 342 17.14 10.29 10.77
N THR A 343 17.08 11.21 11.75
CA THR A 343 15.96 12.14 11.88
C THR A 343 16.10 13.26 10.85
N SER A 344 15.00 13.64 10.22
CA SER A 344 14.93 14.77 9.28
C SER A 344 15.30 16.13 9.89
N GLU A 345 15.46 16.22 11.21
CA GLU A 345 15.94 17.42 11.92
C GLU A 345 17.46 17.63 11.82
N SER A 346 18.23 16.65 11.31
CA SER A 346 19.70 16.76 11.20
C SER A 346 20.21 17.23 9.83
N ALA A 347 19.32 17.55 8.89
CA ALA A 347 19.63 17.97 7.52
C ALA A 347 19.27 19.44 7.21
N VAL A 348 19.32 20.33 8.20
CA VAL A 348 19.15 21.79 8.02
C VAL A 348 20.46 22.52 8.30
#